data_AF-T1RIP4-F1
#
_entry.id   AF-T1RIP4-F1
#
_cell.length_a   1.000
_cell.length_b   1.000
_cell.length_c   1.000
_cell.angle_alpha   90.00
_cell.angle_beta   90.00
_cell.angle_gamma   90.00
#
_symmetry.space_group_name_H-M   'P 1'
#
loop_
_entity.id
_entity.type
_entity.pdbx_description
1 polymer ?
#
loop_
_entity_poly.entity_id
_entity_poly.type
_entity_poly.pdbx_seq_one_letter_code
_entity_poly.pdbx_strand_id
1 'polypeptide(L)'
;MTKIVKFASLPLLMLLGLPMISNADIGGLNPCKDSEVFQKRLAKTVKKLENRLKKYEEGTPPQIAIQQQINQTKQRFTRYADSNLLCGNDGLPHLITDGRWSHGSEFLLPSILFLYISGWIGWVGRKYIRTVGQTSNPTEKEIIIDVPLAISIMTSGFLWPFAAWQEFLSGDLIASDETITTSPK
;
A
#
# COMPACT_ATOMS: atom_id res chain seq x y z
N MET A 1 6.35 30.80 43.89
CA MET A 1 6.28 29.32 44.03
C MET A 1 5.01 28.72 43.43
N THR A 2 3.86 29.40 43.40
CA THR A 2 2.59 28.86 42.87
C THR A 2 2.53 28.65 41.35
N LYS A 3 3.30 29.40 40.55
CA LYS A 3 3.34 29.23 39.07
C LYS A 3 4.15 28.00 38.62
N ILE A 4 5.17 27.61 39.38
CA ILE A 4 6.02 26.44 39.07
C ILE A 4 5.24 25.14 39.31
N VAL A 5 4.41 25.10 40.36
CA VAL A 5 3.55 23.95 40.67
C VAL A 5 2.50 23.70 39.58
N LYS A 6 1.95 24.76 38.97
CA LYS A 6 0.99 24.64 37.85
C LYS A 6 1.62 24.18 36.53
N PHE A 7 2.89 24.52 36.30
CA PHE A 7 3.63 24.05 35.11
C PHE A 7 4.06 22.58 35.23
N ALA A 8 4.31 22.11 36.46
CA ALA A 8 4.66 20.71 36.71
C ALA A 8 3.43 19.77 36.75
N SER A 9 2.23 20.28 37.03
CA SER A 9 1.01 19.45 37.12
C SER A 9 0.46 19.00 35.76
N LEU A 10 0.71 19.76 34.69
CA LEU A 10 0.20 19.45 33.34
C LEU A 10 0.92 18.27 32.64
N PRO A 11 2.26 18.12 32.70
CA PRO A 11 2.92 16.92 32.16
C PRO A 11 2.67 15.67 33.00
N LEU A 12 2.45 15.81 34.32
CA LEU A 12 2.15 14.67 35.21
C LEU A 12 0.76 14.05 34.94
N LEU A 13 -0.20 14.84 34.48
CA LEU A 13 -1.55 14.36 34.11
C LEU A 13 -1.57 13.64 32.75
N MET A 14 -0.60 13.92 31.86
CA MET A 14 -0.45 13.22 30.56
C MET A 14 0.22 11.84 30.69
N LEU A 15 1.03 11.60 31.73
CA LEU A 15 1.67 10.31 31.97
C LEU A 15 0.72 9.23 32.53
N LEU A 16 -0.42 9.62 33.11
CA LEU A 16 -1.44 8.71 33.64
C LEU A 16 -2.47 8.24 32.59
N GLY A 17 -2.39 8.77 31.37
CA GLY A 17 -3.31 8.48 30.26
C GLY A 17 -2.73 7.57 29.18
N LEU A 18 -1.61 6.88 29.43
CA LEU A 18 -1.12 5.87 28.48
C LEU A 18 -2.20 4.80 28.30
N PRO A 19 -2.82 4.68 27.11
CA PRO A 19 -3.73 3.57 26.87
C PRO A 19 -2.93 2.30 27.09
N MET A 20 -3.39 1.44 28.01
CA MET A 20 -2.87 0.09 28.07
C MET A 20 -2.99 -0.48 26.65
N ILE A 21 -1.91 -1.09 26.16
CA ILE A 21 -1.88 -1.76 24.87
C ILE A 21 -2.88 -2.92 24.98
N SER A 22 -4.13 -2.65 24.62
CA SER A 22 -5.15 -3.68 24.53
C SER A 22 -4.79 -4.52 23.31
N ASN A 23 -4.30 -5.73 23.55
CA ASN A 23 -4.34 -6.80 22.55
C ASN A 23 -5.81 -7.17 22.37
N ALA A 24 -6.55 -6.32 21.66
CA ALA A 24 -7.89 -6.65 21.25
C ALA A 24 -7.79 -7.91 20.39
N ASP A 25 -8.50 -8.96 20.78
CA ASP A 25 -8.61 -10.19 20.02
C ASP A 25 -9.32 -9.84 18.69
N ILE A 26 -8.57 -9.80 17.58
CA ILE A 26 -9.09 -9.35 16.29
C ILE A 26 -9.77 -10.55 15.64
N GLY A 27 -11.08 -10.64 15.78
CA GLY A 27 -11.89 -11.64 15.07
C GLY A 27 -11.57 -13.10 15.42
N GLY A 28 -10.98 -13.37 16.59
CA GLY A 28 -10.54 -14.72 16.98
C GLY A 28 -9.33 -15.24 16.18
N LEU A 29 -8.53 -14.34 15.61
CA LEU A 29 -7.31 -14.65 14.89
C LEU A 29 -6.12 -14.62 15.86
N ASN A 30 -5.19 -15.55 15.70
CA ASN A 30 -3.96 -15.61 16.50
C ASN A 30 -2.74 -15.19 15.68
N PRO A 31 -1.62 -14.77 16.30
CA PRO A 31 -0.39 -14.49 15.55
C PRO A 31 0.04 -15.69 14.71
N CYS A 32 0.38 -15.47 13.44
CA CYS A 32 0.77 -16.56 12.53
C CYS A 32 2.00 -17.34 13.01
N LYS A 33 2.88 -16.70 13.78
CA LYS A 33 4.02 -17.35 14.44
C LYS A 33 3.60 -18.48 15.37
N ASP A 34 2.49 -18.30 16.09
CA ASP A 34 2.00 -19.21 17.12
C ASP A 34 0.97 -20.21 16.58
N SER A 35 0.56 -20.08 15.31
CA SER A 35 -0.40 -20.98 14.68
C SER A 35 0.23 -22.31 14.28
N GLU A 36 -0.17 -23.39 14.96
CA GLU A 36 0.26 -24.75 14.58
C GLU A 36 -0.18 -25.14 13.16
N VAL A 37 -1.36 -24.69 12.72
CA VAL A 37 -1.90 -24.99 11.39
C VAL A 37 -1.03 -24.34 10.31
N PHE A 38 -0.53 -23.12 10.56
CA PHE A 38 0.41 -22.43 9.68
C PHE A 38 1.73 -23.19 9.55
N GLN A 39 2.29 -23.69 10.67
CA GLN A 39 3.52 -24.50 10.64
C GLN A 39 3.32 -25.86 9.94
N LYS A 40 2.16 -26.51 10.15
CA LYS A 40 1.79 -27.74 9.41
C LYS A 40 1.71 -27.50 7.90
N ARG A 41 1.25 -26.32 7.46
CA ARG A 41 1.26 -25.93 6.04
C ARG A 41 2.66 -25.76 5.48
N LEU A 42 3.56 -25.12 6.22
CA LEU A 42 4.98 -25.02 5.85
C LEU A 42 5.58 -26.41 5.64
N ALA A 43 5.46 -27.29 6.63
CA ALA A 43 5.98 -28.65 6.58
C ALA A 43 5.40 -29.45 5.40
N LYS A 44 4.08 -29.37 5.17
CA LYS A 44 3.42 -30.04 4.03
C LYS A 44 3.92 -29.52 2.68
N THR A 45 4.14 -28.20 2.56
CA THR A 45 4.59 -27.57 1.32
C THR A 45 6.04 -27.94 1.02
N VAL A 46 6.91 -27.87 2.03
CA VAL A 46 8.32 -28.25 1.91
C VAL A 46 8.45 -29.73 1.60
N LYS A 47 7.73 -30.61 2.31
CA LYS A 47 7.73 -32.05 2.04
C LYS A 47 7.30 -32.39 0.60
N LYS A 48 6.31 -31.66 0.06
CA LYS A 48 5.89 -31.83 -1.35
C LYS A 48 7.02 -31.46 -2.32
N LEU A 49 7.78 -30.40 -2.03
CA LEU A 49 8.92 -29.98 -2.85
C LEU A 49 10.11 -30.94 -2.72
N GLU A 50 10.43 -31.39 -1.51
CA GLU A 50 11.47 -32.39 -1.24
C GLU A 50 11.16 -33.72 -1.93
N ASN A 51 9.89 -34.16 -1.94
CA ASN A 51 9.47 -35.35 -2.67
C ASN A 51 9.65 -35.21 -4.20
N ARG A 52 9.56 -33.98 -4.74
CA ARG A 52 9.87 -33.72 -6.15
C ARG A 52 11.38 -33.67 -6.37
N LEU A 53 12.14 -33.09 -5.44
CA LEU A 53 13.59 -32.98 -5.49
C LEU A 53 14.26 -34.37 -5.61
N LYS A 54 13.75 -35.36 -4.87
CA LYS A 54 14.23 -36.76 -4.92
C LYS A 54 14.17 -37.43 -6.31
N LYS A 55 13.41 -36.87 -7.25
CA LYS A 55 13.30 -37.41 -8.62
C LYS A 55 14.41 -36.94 -9.55
N TYR A 56 15.25 -36.00 -9.12
CA TYR A 56 16.29 -35.38 -9.92
C TYR A 56 17.66 -35.67 -9.33
N GLU A 57 18.63 -35.88 -10.20
CA GLU A 57 20.04 -36.06 -9.82
C GLU A 57 20.66 -34.75 -9.35
N GLU A 58 21.68 -34.87 -8.49
CA GLU A 58 22.41 -33.73 -7.95
C GLU A 58 23.10 -32.92 -9.05
N GLY A 59 23.02 -31.59 -8.98
CA GLY A 59 23.65 -30.70 -9.96
C GLY A 59 22.85 -30.48 -11.25
N THR A 60 21.70 -31.12 -11.43
CA THR A 60 20.83 -30.85 -12.58
C THR A 60 20.09 -29.52 -12.43
N PRO A 61 19.83 -28.76 -13.53
CA PRO A 61 19.08 -27.50 -13.45
C PRO A 61 17.70 -27.60 -12.76
N PRO A 62 16.91 -28.68 -12.96
CA PRO A 62 15.65 -28.87 -12.22
C PRO A 62 15.84 -29.04 -10.71
N GLN A 63 16.90 -29.70 -10.26
CA GLN A 63 17.20 -29.87 -8.84
C GLN A 63 17.53 -28.52 -8.18
N ILE A 64 18.35 -27.70 -8.83
CA ILE A 64 18.73 -26.36 -8.34
C ILE A 64 17.49 -25.46 -8.23
N ALA A 65 16.62 -25.49 -9.25
CA ALA A 65 15.39 -24.71 -9.25
C ALA A 65 14.44 -25.12 -8.10
N ILE A 66 14.29 -26.43 -7.84
CA ILE A 66 13.46 -26.92 -6.73
C ILE A 66 14.08 -26.55 -5.37
N GLN A 67 15.41 -26.64 -5.24
CA GLN A 67 16.11 -26.22 -4.03
C GLN A 67 15.91 -24.72 -3.75
N GLN A 68 16.00 -23.88 -4.78
CA GLN A 68 15.70 -22.46 -4.67
C GLN A 68 14.23 -22.21 -4.28
N GLN A 69 13.30 -22.98 -4.84
CA GLN A 69 11.88 -22.91 -4.49
C GLN A 69 11.63 -23.28 -3.01
N ILE A 70 12.34 -24.28 -2.48
CA ILE A 70 12.30 -24.63 -1.05
C ILE A 70 12.80 -23.47 -0.20
N ASN A 71 13.93 -22.86 -0.58
CA ASN A 71 14.50 -21.72 0.16
C ASN A 71 13.56 -20.51 0.15
N GLN A 72 13.00 -20.16 -1.02
CA GLN A 72 12.00 -19.09 -1.15
C GLN A 72 10.74 -19.38 -0.32
N THR A 73 10.29 -20.64 -0.28
CA THR A 73 9.14 -21.05 0.52
C THR A 73 9.42 -20.84 2.00
N LYS A 74 10.56 -21.33 2.50
CA LYS A 74 10.98 -21.12 3.90
C LYS A 74 11.05 -19.63 4.23
N GLN A 75 11.74 -18.85 3.40
CA GLN A 75 11.85 -17.39 3.59
C GLN A 75 10.48 -16.69 3.60
N ARG A 76 9.55 -17.07 2.73
CA ARG A 76 8.20 -16.49 2.71
C ARG A 76 7.45 -16.77 4.01
N PHE A 77 7.44 -18.02 4.48
CA PHE A 77 6.78 -18.38 5.74
C PHE A 77 7.43 -17.70 6.94
N THR A 78 8.77 -17.60 6.97
CA THR A 78 9.50 -16.84 7.99
C THR A 78 9.10 -15.37 7.99
N ARG A 79 9.08 -14.71 6.82
CA ARG A 79 8.64 -13.30 6.72
C ARG A 79 7.21 -13.09 7.22
N TYR A 80 6.29 -14.01 6.91
CA TYR A 80 4.92 -13.92 7.39
C TYR A 80 4.78 -14.19 8.90
N ALA A 81 5.61 -15.08 9.46
CA ALA A 81 5.64 -15.33 10.90
C ALA A 81 6.30 -14.18 11.69
N ASP A 82 7.32 -13.55 11.12
CA ASP A 82 8.02 -12.42 11.74
C ASP A 82 7.25 -11.10 11.60
N SER A 83 6.39 -11.00 10.59
CA SER A 83 5.44 -9.89 10.46
C SER A 83 4.28 -10.03 11.46
N ASN A 84 3.64 -8.91 11.81
CA ASN A 84 2.48 -8.86 12.71
C ASN A 84 1.19 -9.43 12.08
N LEU A 85 1.29 -10.44 11.20
CA LEU A 85 0.15 -11.04 10.53
C LEU A 85 -0.59 -11.99 11.46
N LEU A 86 -1.92 -11.97 11.35
CA LEU A 86 -2.81 -12.83 12.11
C LEU A 86 -3.32 -13.97 11.24
N CYS A 87 -3.39 -15.16 11.80
CA CYS A 87 -3.82 -16.38 11.15
C CYS A 87 -5.15 -16.85 11.75
N GLY A 88 -6.00 -17.42 10.91
CA GLY A 88 -7.25 -18.05 11.35
C GLY A 88 -7.08 -19.54 11.65
N ASN A 89 -8.21 -20.21 11.88
CA ASN A 89 -8.27 -21.68 12.03
C ASN A 89 -7.84 -22.43 10.76
N ASP A 90 -7.83 -21.76 9.62
CA ASP A 90 -7.30 -22.26 8.37
C ASP A 90 -5.76 -22.24 8.32
N GLY A 91 -5.08 -21.50 9.19
CA GLY A 91 -3.63 -21.31 9.17
C GLY A 91 -3.14 -20.51 7.97
N LEU A 92 -3.97 -19.63 7.42
CA LEU A 92 -3.57 -18.65 6.41
C LEU A 92 -3.51 -17.25 7.03
N PRO A 93 -2.58 -16.38 6.59
CA PRO A 93 -2.56 -14.99 7.04
C PRO A 93 -3.79 -14.22 6.54
N HIS A 94 -4.48 -13.53 7.44
CA HIS A 94 -5.59 -12.61 7.18
C HIS A 94 -5.10 -11.17 7.37
N LEU A 95 -5.64 -10.25 6.57
CA LEU A 95 -5.29 -8.84 6.62
C LEU A 95 -6.39 -8.04 7.34
N ILE A 96 -5.99 -7.07 8.15
CA ILE A 96 -6.88 -6.18 8.88
C ILE A 96 -6.94 -4.82 8.17
N THR A 97 -8.13 -4.45 7.71
CA THR A 97 -8.36 -3.25 6.88
C THR A 97 -9.20 -2.17 7.56
N ASP A 98 -9.34 -2.21 8.87
CA ASP A 98 -10.17 -1.29 9.64
C ASP A 98 -9.53 0.09 9.93
N GLY A 99 -8.30 0.31 9.46
CA GLY A 99 -7.58 1.58 9.61
C GLY A 99 -6.77 1.71 10.90
N ARG A 100 -6.66 0.65 11.72
CA ARG A 100 -5.81 0.68 12.92
C ARG A 100 -4.32 0.74 12.56
N TRP A 101 -3.55 1.51 13.33
CA TRP A 101 -2.11 1.64 13.12
C TRP A 101 -1.31 0.39 13.48
N SER A 102 -1.82 -0.48 14.37
CA SER A 102 -1.13 -1.72 14.76
C SER A 102 -0.97 -2.72 13.61
N HIS A 103 -1.85 -2.66 12.60
CA HIS A 103 -1.80 -3.43 11.36
C HIS A 103 -1.72 -2.51 10.12
N GLY A 104 -1.26 -1.27 10.30
CA GLY A 104 -1.26 -0.26 9.23
C GLY A 104 -0.39 -0.63 8.02
N SER A 105 0.62 -1.48 8.21
CA SER A 105 1.46 -1.99 7.12
C SER A 105 0.75 -2.97 6.18
N GLU A 106 -0.39 -3.56 6.59
CA GLU A 106 -1.10 -4.57 5.81
C GLU A 106 -1.93 -3.96 4.70
N PHE A 107 -2.62 -2.84 4.98
CA PHE A 107 -3.51 -2.19 4.03
C PHE A 107 -3.31 -0.68 3.97
N LEU A 108 -3.36 0.02 5.11
CA LEU A 108 -3.37 1.48 5.15
C LEU A 108 -2.18 2.11 4.40
N LEU A 109 -0.95 1.66 4.69
CA LEU A 109 0.25 2.20 4.07
C LEU A 109 0.31 1.86 2.56
N PRO A 110 0.12 0.60 2.12
CA PRO A 110 -0.02 0.29 0.69
C PRO A 110 -1.12 1.09 -0.02
N SER A 111 -2.27 1.33 0.63
CA SER A 111 -3.38 2.10 0.06
C SER A 111 -3.03 3.57 -0.14
N ILE A 112 -2.38 4.22 0.84
CA ILE A 112 -1.92 5.61 0.70
C ILE A 112 -0.87 5.70 -0.42
N LEU A 113 0.07 4.75 -0.46
CA LEU A 113 1.07 4.69 -1.52
C LEU A 113 0.41 4.52 -2.91
N PHE A 114 -0.60 3.65 -3.01
CA PHE A 114 -1.37 3.46 -4.23
C PHE A 114 -2.06 4.76 -4.67
N LEU A 115 -2.80 5.41 -3.77
CA LEU A 115 -3.48 6.67 -4.06
C LEU A 115 -2.50 7.77 -4.48
N TYR A 116 -1.32 7.81 -3.87
CA TYR A 116 -0.28 8.76 -4.25
C TYR A 116 0.23 8.51 -5.67
N ILE A 117 0.51 7.26 -6.05
CA ILE A 117 0.99 6.90 -7.38
C ILE A 117 -0.11 7.11 -8.44
N SER A 118 -1.33 6.62 -8.18
CA SER A 118 -2.45 6.77 -9.12
C SER A 118 -2.87 8.23 -9.27
N GLY A 119 -2.84 9.00 -8.18
CA GLY A 119 -3.10 10.43 -8.19
C GLY A 119 -2.03 11.19 -8.97
N TRP A 120 -0.76 10.83 -8.84
CA TRP A 120 0.32 11.40 -9.66
C TRP A 120 0.03 11.15 -11.15
N ILE A 121 -0.19 9.89 -11.54
CA ILE A 121 -0.47 9.50 -12.93
C ILE A 121 -1.69 10.28 -13.48
N GLY A 122 -2.79 10.32 -12.74
CA GLY A 122 -3.99 11.04 -13.13
C GLY A 122 -3.76 12.54 -13.26
N TRP A 123 -3.00 13.13 -12.33
CA TRP A 123 -2.70 14.57 -12.32
C TRP A 123 -1.86 15.00 -13.51
N VAL A 124 -0.77 14.27 -13.81
CA VAL A 124 0.10 14.60 -14.93
C VAL A 124 -0.60 14.39 -16.27
N GLY A 125 -1.44 13.35 -16.38
CA GLY A 125 -2.29 13.12 -17.55
C GLY A 125 -3.26 14.28 -17.77
N ARG A 126 -4.00 14.69 -16.73
CA ARG A 126 -4.90 15.86 -16.78
C ARG A 126 -4.16 17.12 -17.20
N LYS A 127 -3.01 17.40 -16.59
CA LYS A 127 -2.20 18.60 -16.89
C LYS A 127 -1.68 18.61 -18.32
N TYR A 128 -1.27 17.45 -18.86
CA TYR A 128 -0.85 17.32 -20.25
C TYR A 128 -2.00 17.65 -21.21
N ILE A 129 -3.16 16.99 -21.04
CA ILE A 129 -4.35 17.21 -21.89
C ILE A 129 -4.81 18.67 -21.85
N ARG A 130 -4.84 19.30 -20.67
CA ARG A 130 -5.20 20.73 -20.55
C ARG A 130 -4.22 21.65 -21.27
N THR A 131 -2.93 21.31 -21.26
CA THR A 131 -1.89 22.12 -21.92
C THR A 131 -1.97 21.98 -23.45
N VAL A 132 -2.11 20.77 -23.97
CA VAL A 132 -2.23 20.55 -25.43
C VAL A 132 -3.58 20.99 -25.97
N GLY A 133 -4.64 20.99 -25.15
CA GLY A 133 -5.96 21.50 -25.49
C GLY A 133 -5.99 22.98 -25.87
N GLN A 134 -4.98 23.77 -25.48
CA GLN A 134 -4.83 25.18 -25.84
C GLN A 134 -4.05 25.40 -27.15
N THR A 135 -3.56 24.33 -27.78
CA THR A 135 -2.82 24.41 -29.06
C THR A 135 -3.77 24.43 -30.26
N SER A 136 -3.26 24.79 -31.44
CA SER A 136 -4.06 24.85 -32.66
C SER A 136 -4.56 23.48 -33.14
N ASN A 137 -3.83 22.40 -32.83
CA ASN A 137 -4.20 21.03 -33.19
C ASN A 137 -4.01 20.06 -32.00
N PRO A 138 -4.95 20.03 -31.04
CA PRO A 138 -4.82 19.20 -29.84
C PRO A 138 -4.77 17.69 -30.13
N THR A 139 -5.56 17.21 -31.10
CA THR A 139 -5.67 15.77 -31.41
C THR A 139 -4.37 15.19 -31.95
N GLU A 140 -3.60 15.97 -32.70
CA GLU A 140 -2.27 15.56 -33.17
C GLU A 140 -1.30 15.36 -32.00
N LYS A 141 -1.35 16.22 -30.98
CA LYS A 141 -0.50 16.14 -29.77
C LYS A 141 -0.94 15.06 -28.79
N GLU A 142 -2.14 14.51 -28.95
CA GLU A 142 -2.60 13.32 -28.22
C GLU A 142 -2.14 12.01 -28.88
N ILE A 143 -2.07 11.97 -30.22
CA ILE A 143 -1.57 10.81 -30.97
C ILE A 143 -0.04 10.79 -30.99
N ILE A 144 0.57 11.93 -31.30
CA ILE A 144 2.02 12.13 -31.35
C ILE A 144 2.41 12.93 -30.11
N ILE A 145 2.76 12.20 -29.05
CA ILE A 145 3.08 12.79 -27.75
C ILE A 145 4.30 13.72 -27.85
N ASP A 146 4.14 14.93 -27.35
CA ASP A 146 5.24 15.87 -27.17
C ASP A 146 6.08 15.43 -25.97
N VAL A 147 7.06 14.56 -26.23
CA VAL A 147 7.89 13.92 -25.20
C VAL A 147 8.59 14.94 -24.29
N PRO A 148 9.22 16.03 -24.80
CA PRO A 148 9.80 17.06 -23.94
C PRO A 148 8.80 17.70 -22.97
N LEU A 149 7.61 18.06 -23.46
CA LEU A 149 6.55 18.64 -22.62
C LEU A 149 6.03 17.62 -21.61
N ALA A 150 5.81 16.38 -22.03
CA ALA A 150 5.33 15.30 -21.17
C ALA A 150 6.30 15.03 -20.01
N ILE A 151 7.61 14.96 -20.26
CA ILE A 151 8.62 14.75 -19.20
C ILE A 151 8.64 15.93 -18.21
N SER A 152 8.53 17.16 -18.71
CA SER A 152 8.44 18.35 -17.85
C SER A 152 7.20 18.29 -16.94
N ILE A 153 6.04 17.93 -17.49
CA ILE A 153 4.80 17.80 -16.72
C ILE A 153 4.89 16.64 -15.72
N MET A 154 5.42 15.48 -16.13
CA MET A 154 5.58 14.29 -15.28
C MET A 154 6.44 14.58 -14.04
N THR A 155 7.56 15.29 -14.20
CA THR A 155 8.44 15.66 -13.08
C THR A 155 7.83 16.71 -12.15
N SER A 156 6.96 17.59 -12.67
CA SER A 156 6.22 18.57 -11.84
C SER A 156 5.09 17.97 -10.99
N GLY A 157 4.70 16.71 -11.26
CA GLY A 157 3.52 16.07 -10.65
C GLY A 157 3.70 15.51 -9.23
N PHE A 158 4.90 15.53 -8.65
CA PHE A 158 5.14 14.90 -7.34
C PHE A 158 4.37 15.59 -6.18
N LEU A 159 4.06 16.89 -6.30
CA LEU A 159 3.23 17.63 -5.33
C LEU A 159 1.76 17.68 -5.75
N TRP A 160 1.27 16.69 -6.50
CA TRP A 160 -0.11 16.68 -6.97
C TRP A 160 -1.17 16.86 -5.87
N PRO A 161 -1.06 16.33 -4.62
CA PRO A 161 -2.12 16.49 -3.64
C PRO A 161 -2.32 17.97 -3.27
N PHE A 162 -1.22 18.71 -3.15
CA PHE A 162 -1.25 20.14 -2.85
C PHE A 162 -1.74 20.96 -4.04
N ALA A 163 -1.22 20.68 -5.25
CA ALA A 163 -1.64 21.37 -6.47
C ALA A 163 -3.13 21.13 -6.78
N ALA A 164 -3.61 19.89 -6.64
CA ALA A 164 -5.01 19.54 -6.81
C ALA A 164 -5.91 20.23 -5.78
N TRP A 165 -5.45 20.32 -4.52
CA TRP A 165 -6.17 21.05 -3.50
C TRP A 165 -6.25 22.56 -3.80
N GLN A 166 -5.16 23.16 -4.28
CA GLN A 166 -5.15 24.57 -4.69
C GLN A 166 -6.09 24.82 -5.88
N GLU A 167 -6.05 23.97 -6.92
CA GLU A 167 -6.96 24.09 -8.07
C GLU A 167 -8.43 23.84 -7.70
N PHE A 168 -8.68 22.98 -6.70
CA PHE A 168 -10.02 22.79 -6.15
C PHE A 168 -10.53 24.06 -5.46
N LEU A 169 -9.72 24.67 -4.61
CA LEU A 169 -10.06 25.92 -3.92
C LEU A 169 -10.21 27.11 -4.89
N SER A 170 -9.45 27.13 -5.98
CA SER A 170 -9.57 28.17 -7.01
C SER A 170 -10.73 27.95 -7.98
N GLY A 171 -11.43 26.80 -7.90
CA GLY A 171 -12.51 26.44 -8.82
C GLY A 171 -12.04 26.00 -10.22
N ASP A 172 -10.75 25.74 -10.42
CA ASP A 172 -10.18 25.32 -11.70
C ASP A 172 -10.13 23.79 -11.86
N LEU A 173 -10.40 23.05 -10.78
CA LEU A 173 -10.44 21.59 -10.81
C LEU A 173 -11.72 21.05 -11.47
N ILE A 174 -12.86 21.69 -11.23
CA ILE A 174 -14.21 21.20 -11.60
C ILE A 174 -14.81 22.18 -12.62
N ALA A 175 -15.28 21.65 -13.75
CA ALA A 175 -16.02 22.43 -14.75
C ALA A 175 -17.43 22.77 -14.25
N SER A 176 -17.96 23.93 -14.61
CA SER A 176 -19.33 24.32 -14.24
C SER A 176 -20.37 23.56 -15.07
N ASP A 177 -21.56 23.37 -14.50
CA ASP A 177 -22.66 22.64 -15.15
C ASP A 177 -23.05 23.26 -16.51
N GLU A 178 -22.87 24.56 -16.68
CA GLU A 178 -23.18 25.29 -17.92
C GLU A 178 -22.20 24.97 -19.07
N THR A 179 -20.98 24.56 -18.76
CA THR A 179 -19.95 24.25 -19.76
C THR A 179 -20.02 22.83 -20.30
N ILE A 180 -20.76 21.96 -19.62
CA ILE A 180 -20.91 20.55 -19.98
C ILE A 180 -22.25 20.37 -20.67
N THR A 181 -22.24 19.85 -21.90
CA THR A 181 -23.48 19.57 -22.63
C THR A 181 -24.23 18.41 -21.96
N THR A 182 -25.47 18.65 -21.55
CA THR A 182 -26.35 17.61 -20.97
C THR A 182 -27.44 17.22 -21.95
N SER A 183 -27.74 15.94 -22.06
CA SER A 183 -28.95 15.47 -22.74
C SER A 183 -30.21 15.92 -21.98
N PRO A 184 -31.37 16.05 -22.65
CA PRO A 184 -32.65 16.32 -21.97
C PRO A 184 -32.89 15.30 -20.85
N LYS A 185 -33.30 15.79 -19.67
CA LYS A 185 -33.59 14.98 -18.48
C LYS A 185 -34.98 14.36 -18.55
#